data_AF-A0A962UYF9-F1
#
_entry.id   AF-A0A962UYF9-F1
#
_cell.length_a   1.000
_cell.length_b   1.000
_cell.length_c   1.000
_cell.angle_alpha   90.00
_cell.angle_beta   90.00
_cell.angle_gamma   90.00
#
_symmetry.space_group_name_H-M   'P 1'
#
loop_
_entity.id
_entity.type
_entity.pdbx_description
1 polymer ?
#
loop_
_entity_poly.entity_id
_entity_poly.type
_entity_poly.pdbx_seq_one_letter_code
_entity_poly.pdbx_strand_id
1 'polypeptide(L)' 'MLIRDPTKPLATQALLSTDPKACAQQIVQWFVQRWQVEVTFAEVRAHLGVKNPAAMVR' A
#
# COMPACT_ATOMS: atom_id res chain seq x y z
N MET A 1 11.38 -3.42 6.42
CA MET A 1 10.91 -3.08 7.79
C MET A 1 9.86 -4.09 8.23
N LEU A 2 9.95 -4.60 9.47
CA LEU A 2 8.96 -5.54 10.03
C LEU A 2 8.04 -4.79 11.00
N ILE A 3 6.73 -4.94 10.83
CA ILE A 3 5.70 -4.35 11.68
C ILE A 3 5.03 -5.47 12.46
N ARG A 4 5.10 -5.37 13.79
CA ARG A 4 4.46 -6.31 14.70
C ARG A 4 3.47 -5.56 15.57
N ASP A 5 2.26 -6.07 15.63
CA ASP A 5 1.25 -5.58 16.55
C ASP A 5 1.45 -6.23 17.92
N PRO A 6 1.76 -5.45 18.98
CA PRO A 6 1.95 -6.00 20.31
C PRO A 6 0.67 -6.64 20.88
N THR A 7 -0.51 -6.18 20.44
CA THR A 7 -1.82 -6.70 20.89
C THR A 7 -2.28 -7.92 20.09
N LYS A 8 -1.60 -8.22 18.97
CA LYS A 8 -1.87 -9.33 18.02
C LYS A 8 -3.21 -9.37 17.24
N PRO A 9 -4.06 -8.33 17.14
CA PRO A 9 -5.19 -8.35 16.22
C PRO A 9 -4.75 -8.26 14.75
N LEU A 10 -3.58 -7.70 14.46
CA LEU A 10 -3.02 -7.69 13.12
C LEU A 10 -1.91 -8.73 12.96
N ALA A 11 -1.92 -9.42 11.82
CA ALA A 11 -0.81 -10.27 11.41
C ALA A 11 0.48 -9.44 11.27
N THR A 12 1.63 -10.08 11.49
CA THR A 12 2.93 -9.44 11.23
C THR A 12 3.07 -9.11 9.76
N GLN A 13 3.50 -7.90 9.45
CA GLN A 13 3.64 -7.40 8.08
C GLN A 13 5.08 -6.99 7.79
N ALA A 14 5.48 -7.11 6.53
CA ALA A 14 6.78 -6.63 6.06
C ALA A 14 6.57 -5.59 4.96
N LEU A 15 7.16 -4.40 5.16
CA LEU A 15 7.30 -3.40 4.11
C LEU A 15 8.69 -3.55 3.49
N LEU A 16 8.72 -3.76 2.18
CA LEU A 16 9.94 -3.97 1.40
C LEU A 16 10.29 -2.68 0.64
N SER A 17 11.59 -2.41 0.52
CA SER A 17 12.15 -1.27 -0.21
C SER A 17 13.34 -1.75 -1.02
N THR A 18 13.52 -1.21 -2.22
CA THR A 18 14.71 -1.42 -3.05
C THR A 18 15.86 -0.50 -2.66
N ASP A 19 15.58 0.58 -1.92
CA ASP A 19 16.61 1.44 -1.34
C ASP A 19 17.08 0.86 0.01
N PRO A 20 18.34 0.37 0.12
CA PRO A 20 18.88 -0.19 1.35
C PRO A 20 19.22 0.87 2.41
N LYS A 21 19.26 2.16 2.06
CA LYS A 21 19.56 3.26 2.98
C LYS A 21 18.30 3.90 3.58
N ALA A 22 17.13 3.54 3.09
CA ALA A 22 15.86 4.09 3.57
C ALA A 22 15.63 3.74 5.05
N CYS A 23 15.36 4.75 5.86
CA CYS A 23 15.01 4.55 7.26
C CYS A 23 13.54 4.12 7.42
N ALA A 24 13.18 3.58 8.59
CA ALA A 24 11.82 3.11 8.87
C ALA A 24 10.76 4.19 8.65
N GLN A 25 11.02 5.43 9.08
CA GLN A 25 10.10 6.55 8.90
C GLN A 25 9.84 6.86 7.42
N GLN A 26 10.88 6.86 6.58
CA GLN A 26 10.74 7.08 5.14
C GLN A 26 9.90 5.99 4.49
N ILE A 27 10.15 4.72 4.84
CA ILE A 27 9.39 3.58 4.30
C ILE A 27 7.91 3.69 4.67
N VAL A 28 7.58 4.07 5.91
CA VAL A 28 6.18 4.29 6.33
C VAL A 28 5.55 5.46 5.60
N GLN A 29 6.26 6.58 5.44
CA GLN A 29 5.76 7.75 4.71
C GLN A 29 5.41 7.40 3.26
N TRP A 30 6.30 6.70 2.54
CA TRP A 30 6.04 6.25 1.17
C TRP A 30 4.87 5.27 1.09
N PHE A 31 4.75 4.36 2.06
CA PHE A 31 3.64 3.41 2.10
C PHE A 31 2.29 4.12 2.26
N VAL A 32 2.19 5.10 3.17
CA VAL A 32 0.96 5.86 3.42
C VAL A 32 0.54 6.69 2.20
N GLN A 33 1.49 7.25 1.45
CA GLN A 33 1.18 8.00 0.23
C GLN A 33 0.42 7.16 -0.81
N ARG A 34 0.61 5.84 -0.80
CA ARG A 34 -0.10 4.92 -1.71
C ARG A 34 -1.62 4.91 -1.49
N TRP A 35 -2.13 5.25 -0.29
CA TRP A 35 -3.57 5.30 -0.03
C TRP A 35 -4.32 6.34 -0.88
N GLN A 36 -3.66 7.43 -1.29
CA GLN A 36 -4.28 8.41 -2.18
C GLN A 36 -4.67 7.80 -3.53
N VAL A 37 -3.88 6.85 -4.02
CA VAL A 37 -4.13 6.17 -5.29
C VAL A 37 -5.37 5.27 -5.20
N GLU A 38 -5.70 4.73 -4.02
CA GLU A 38 -6.89 3.90 -3.84
C GLU A 38 -8.20 4.68 -3.98
N VAL A 39 -8.21 5.95 -3.53
CA VAL A 39 -9.35 6.87 -3.73
C VAL A 39 -9.51 7.22 -5.21
N THR A 40 -8.41 7.57 -5.89
CA THR A 40 -8.43 7.82 -7.34
C THR A 40 -8.94 6.60 -8.10
N PHE A 41 -8.48 5.39 -7.76
CA PHE A 41 -9.01 4.18 -8.39
C PHE A 41 -10.49 3.95 -8.06
N ALA A 42 -10.96 4.25 -6.84
CA ALA A 42 -12.37 4.15 -6.51
C ALA A 42 -13.24 5.10 -7.34
N GLU A 43 -12.81 6.36 -7.49
CA GLU A 43 -13.51 7.36 -8.29
C GLU A 43 -13.50 7.02 -9.77
N VAL A 44 -12.37 6.54 -10.31
CA VAL A 44 -12.25 6.09 -11.70
C VAL A 44 -13.16 4.88 -11.97
N ARG A 45 -13.29 3.94 -11.03
CA ARG A 45 -14.26 2.83 -11.16
C ARG A 45 -15.71 3.34 -11.16
N ALA A 46 -16.02 4.25 -10.23
CA ALA A 46 -17.37 4.77 -10.04
C ALA A 46 -17.85 5.65 -11.21
N HIS A 47 -16.95 6.43 -11.81
CA HIS A 47 -17.31 7.44 -12.80
C HIS A 47 -16.84 7.13 -14.23
N LEU A 48 -15.83 6.27 -14.41
CA LEU A 48 -15.24 5.95 -15.71
C LEU A 48 -15.34 4.47 -16.10
N GLY A 49 -15.99 3.63 -15.28
CA GLY A 49 -16.29 2.23 -15.63
C GLY A 49 -15.08 1.30 -15.72
N VAL A 50 -13.92 1.69 -15.15
CA VAL A 50 -12.71 0.88 -15.16
C VAL A 50 -12.88 -0.36 -14.28
N LYS A 51 -12.44 -1.54 -14.74
CA LYS A 51 -12.45 -2.77 -13.94
C LYS A 51 -11.19 -2.88 -13.08
N ASN A 52 -11.27 -3.67 -12.00
CA ASN A 52 -10.24 -3.77 -10.97
C ASN A 52 -8.83 -3.99 -11.58
N PRO A 53 -7.80 -3.20 -11.23
CA PRO A 53 -6.47 -3.30 -11.84
C PRO A 53 -5.81 -4.67 -11.67
N ALA A 54 -6.22 -5.46 -10.67
CA ALA A 54 -5.79 -6.86 -10.50
C ALA A 54 -6.19 -7.78 -11.67
N ALA A 55 -7.16 -7.40 -12.50
CA ALA A 55 -7.55 -8.14 -13.70
C ALA A 55 -6.66 -7.84 -14.92
N MET A 56 -5.79 -6.82 -14.86
CA MET A 56 -4.91 -6.38 -15.95
C MET A 56 -3.53 -7.03 -15.91
N VAL A 57 -3.21 -7.78 -14.83
CA VAL A 57 -1.96 -8.54 -14.65
C VAL A 57 -2.24 -10.04 -14.81
N ARG A 58 -3.05 -10.39 -15.81
CA ARG A 58 -3.28 -11.77 -16.27
C ARG A 58 -2.95 -11.88 -17.74
#